data_AF-A0A9P1I2D5-F1
#
_entry.id   AF-A0A9P1I2D5-F1
#
_cell.length_a   1.000
_cell.length_b   1.000
_cell.length_c   1.000
_cell.angle_alpha   90.00
_cell.angle_beta   90.00
_cell.angle_gamma   90.00
#
_symmetry.space_group_name_H-M   'P 1'
#
loop_
_entity.id
_entity.type
_entity.pdbx_description
1 polymer ?
#
loop_
_entity_poly.entity_id
_entity_poly.type
_entity_poly.pdbx_seq_one_letter_code
_entity_poly.pdbx_strand_id
1 'polypeptide(L)'
;MSRKKISEEFLEIEDEIKSIEVEINKLKRRKSLLVAKKEQILARISAEDVDDTTLHSQWENDQFPWSQEAQSVLERVFKLQVFRPLQKAVINAAMSKEDVIVIMNTGGGKSLCYQLPALLMKGLTLVVSPLVSLVEDQLAQLDKLGIEAATLNQNSTKEEVTRIERAITDKNSSFRLLYVTPEKLAKSKRIMNKLEKSLDVGFLKLIAIDEVHCCSQWGHDFRKDYSFLNVLKRQFKGVPILGLTATATQKVLDDVKEMLGMQSSIVFRAGFNRPNLKYEVIHRPSSDNAEEIVEIIKNRFHKKSGIIYCFSRKDCEELAKKLKALGLSAYHYHAYLEPAKRSKVHENCFVVIFPIRNARHKCKSILEKLVSQSEICSAA
;
A
#
# COMPACT_ATOMS: atom_id res chain seq x y z
N MET A 1 -67.90 16.67 -5.92
CA MET A 1 -67.18 17.29 -7.06
C MET A 1 -68.00 17.11 -8.32
N SER A 2 -68.11 18.14 -9.16
CA SER A 2 -68.78 18.03 -10.46
C SER A 2 -68.04 17.00 -11.33
N ARG A 3 -68.78 16.16 -12.05
CA ARG A 3 -68.26 15.13 -12.97
C ARG A 3 -67.24 15.70 -13.97
N LYS A 4 -67.36 16.99 -14.28
CA LYS A 4 -66.44 17.74 -15.13
C LYS A 4 -65.05 17.94 -14.49
N LYS A 5 -64.98 18.25 -13.19
CA LYS A 5 -63.70 18.40 -12.47
C LYS A 5 -62.94 17.09 -12.35
N ILE A 6 -63.64 15.98 -12.14
CA ILE A 6 -63.03 14.63 -12.10
C ILE A 6 -62.44 14.26 -13.47
N SER A 7 -63.12 14.65 -14.56
CA SER A 7 -62.65 14.41 -15.91
C SER A 7 -61.42 15.25 -16.29
N GLU A 8 -61.34 16.49 -15.79
CA GLU A 8 -60.18 17.36 -15.98
C GLU A 8 -58.96 16.84 -15.21
N GLU A 9 -59.14 16.47 -13.94
CA GLU A 9 -58.07 15.88 -13.10
C GLU A 9 -57.56 14.54 -13.66
N PHE A 10 -58.44 13.72 -14.25
CA PHE A 10 -58.05 12.49 -14.94
C PHE A 10 -57.15 12.74 -16.15
N LEU A 11 -57.46 13.77 -16.96
CA LEU A 11 -56.66 14.13 -18.14
C LEU A 11 -55.29 14.68 -17.76
N GLU A 12 -55.21 15.49 -16.70
CA GLU A 12 -53.93 16.00 -16.18
C GLU A 12 -53.02 14.85 -15.71
N ILE A 13 -53.58 13.86 -15.01
CA ILE A 13 -52.84 12.67 -14.58
C ILE A 13 -52.38 11.83 -15.78
N GLU A 14 -53.22 11.64 -16.80
CA GLU A 14 -52.82 10.90 -18.02
C GLU A 14 -51.66 11.59 -18.76
N ASP A 15 -51.67 12.91 -18.83
CA ASP A 15 -50.59 13.66 -19.48
C ASP A 15 -49.29 13.63 -18.67
N GLU A 16 -49.38 13.65 -17.33
CA GLU A 16 -48.22 13.46 -16.46
C GLU A 16 -47.62 12.05 -16.60
N ILE A 17 -48.47 11.01 -16.66
CA ILE A 17 -48.03 9.62 -16.92
C ILE A 17 -47.31 9.53 -18.28
N LYS A 18 -47.86 10.11 -19.34
CA LYS A 18 -47.21 10.14 -20.67
C LYS A 18 -45.86 10.85 -20.63
N SER A 19 -45.76 11.95 -19.91
CA SER A 19 -44.51 12.69 -19.74
C SER A 19 -43.44 11.84 -19.04
N ILE A 20 -43.82 11.16 -17.95
CA ILE A 20 -42.94 10.24 -17.22
C ILE A 20 -42.49 9.06 -18.10
N GLU A 21 -43.39 8.49 -18.92
CA GLU A 21 -43.04 7.41 -19.84
C GLU A 21 -42.00 7.83 -20.90
N VAL A 22 -42.11 9.05 -21.42
CA VAL A 22 -41.12 9.62 -22.35
C VAL A 22 -39.76 9.75 -21.65
N GLU A 23 -39.74 10.20 -20.40
CA GLU A 23 -38.50 10.34 -19.63
C GLU A 23 -37.86 8.98 -19.29
N ILE A 24 -38.66 7.99 -18.90
CA ILE A 24 -38.21 6.60 -18.71
C ILE A 24 -37.56 6.06 -19.98
N ASN A 25 -38.17 6.30 -21.15
CA ASN A 25 -37.61 5.84 -22.42
C ASN A 25 -36.29 6.54 -22.75
N LYS A 26 -36.16 7.84 -22.45
CA LYS A 26 -34.89 8.58 -22.57
C LYS A 26 -33.80 8.01 -21.65
N LEU A 27 -34.15 7.71 -20.40
CA LEU A 27 -33.23 7.10 -19.43
C LEU A 27 -32.81 5.68 -19.84
N LYS A 28 -33.73 4.86 -20.36
CA LYS A 28 -33.42 3.52 -20.90
C LYS A 28 -32.42 3.59 -22.06
N ARG A 29 -32.60 4.53 -23.00
CA ARG A 29 -31.63 4.77 -24.09
C ARG A 29 -30.27 5.23 -23.57
N ARG A 30 -30.24 6.12 -22.57
CA ARG A 30 -28.97 6.54 -21.95
C ARG A 30 -28.26 5.38 -21.25
N LYS A 31 -29.01 4.52 -20.55
CA LYS A 31 -28.48 3.31 -19.91
C LYS A 31 -27.86 2.36 -20.93
N SER A 32 -28.54 2.05 -22.04
CA SER A 32 -27.99 1.14 -23.05
C SER A 32 -26.70 1.68 -23.66
N LEU A 33 -26.62 2.99 -23.93
CA LEU A 33 -25.42 3.63 -24.45
C LEU A 33 -24.25 3.59 -23.45
N LEU A 34 -24.53 3.76 -22.16
CA LEU A 34 -23.52 3.62 -21.10
C LEU A 34 -23.06 2.17 -20.92
N VAL A 35 -23.94 1.19 -21.08
CA VAL A 35 -23.60 -0.24 -21.05
C VAL A 35 -22.69 -0.60 -22.22
N ALA A 36 -23.01 -0.16 -23.44
CA ALA A 36 -22.17 -0.38 -24.61
C ALA A 36 -20.78 0.28 -24.45
N LYS A 37 -20.71 1.51 -23.90
CA LYS A 37 -19.44 2.16 -23.56
C LYS A 37 -18.65 1.38 -22.49
N LYS A 38 -19.34 0.86 -21.47
CA LYS A 38 -18.73 0.02 -20.43
C LYS A 38 -18.11 -1.24 -21.06
N GLU A 39 -18.81 -1.91 -21.97
CA GLU A 39 -18.31 -3.09 -22.67
C GLU A 39 -17.12 -2.77 -23.58
N GLN A 40 -17.14 -1.66 -24.31
CA GLN A 40 -15.99 -1.22 -25.11
C GLN A 40 -14.76 -0.89 -24.25
N ILE A 41 -14.97 -0.23 -23.10
CA ILE A 41 -13.88 0.07 -22.16
C ILE A 41 -13.35 -1.24 -21.56
N LEU A 42 -14.22 -2.17 -21.18
CA LEU A 42 -13.81 -3.48 -20.69
C LEU A 42 -12.99 -4.26 -21.73
N ALA A 43 -13.41 -4.25 -23.00
CA ALA A 43 -12.66 -4.89 -24.07
C ALA A 43 -11.28 -4.26 -24.29
N ARG A 44 -11.15 -2.93 -24.15
CA ARG A 44 -9.86 -2.22 -24.20
C ARG A 44 -8.96 -2.56 -23.01
N ILE A 45 -9.51 -2.62 -21.80
CA ILE A 45 -8.79 -3.06 -20.61
C ILE A 45 -8.29 -4.49 -20.81
N SER A 46 -9.14 -5.39 -21.30
CA SER A 46 -8.73 -6.77 -21.59
C SER A 46 -7.66 -6.89 -22.68
N ALA A 47 -7.63 -5.98 -23.66
CA ALA A 47 -6.59 -5.96 -24.68
C ALA A 47 -5.24 -5.42 -24.16
N GLU A 48 -5.25 -4.42 -23.27
CA GLU A 48 -4.06 -3.98 -22.53
C GLU A 48 -3.57 -5.08 -21.57
N ASP A 49 -4.49 -5.79 -20.91
CA ASP A 49 -4.17 -6.92 -20.03
C ASP A 49 -3.49 -8.06 -20.81
N VAL A 50 -3.76 -8.27 -22.10
CA VAL A 50 -3.11 -9.34 -22.90
C VAL A 50 -1.62 -9.06 -23.14
N ASP A 51 -1.24 -7.80 -23.41
CA ASP A 51 0.16 -7.40 -23.55
C ASP A 51 0.89 -7.51 -22.19
N ASP A 52 0.24 -7.05 -21.11
CA ASP A 52 0.75 -7.20 -19.74
C ASP A 52 0.86 -8.67 -19.32
N THR A 53 -0.11 -9.54 -19.67
CA THR A 53 -0.11 -10.98 -19.35
C THR A 53 1.03 -11.71 -20.06
N THR A 54 1.31 -11.36 -21.31
CA THR A 54 2.42 -11.96 -22.08
C THR A 54 3.75 -11.55 -21.45
N LEU A 55 3.89 -10.28 -21.07
CA LEU A 55 5.07 -9.72 -20.41
C LEU A 55 5.21 -10.22 -18.96
N HIS A 56 4.12 -10.59 -18.28
CA HIS A 56 4.15 -11.25 -16.97
C HIS A 56 4.61 -12.71 -17.08
N SER A 57 4.16 -13.43 -18.12
CA SER A 57 4.47 -14.85 -18.29
C SER A 57 5.97 -15.15 -18.44
N GLN A 58 6.73 -14.26 -19.08
CA GLN A 58 8.19 -14.39 -19.20
C GLN A 58 8.93 -14.25 -17.86
N TRP A 59 8.32 -13.60 -16.86
CA TRP A 59 8.95 -13.39 -15.55
C TRP A 59 8.42 -14.36 -14.49
N GLU A 60 7.28 -15.00 -14.69
CA GLU A 60 6.63 -15.87 -13.70
C GLU A 60 7.14 -17.33 -13.72
N ASN A 61 8.21 -17.63 -14.47
CA ASN A 61 8.79 -18.98 -14.57
C ASN A 61 10.00 -19.21 -13.64
N ASP A 62 10.43 -20.47 -13.56
CA ASP A 62 11.53 -20.95 -12.71
C ASP A 62 12.81 -21.28 -13.50
N GLN A 63 13.00 -20.67 -14.67
CA GLN A 63 14.15 -20.95 -15.56
C GLN A 63 15.36 -20.04 -15.28
N PHE A 64 15.31 -19.21 -14.24
CA PHE A 64 16.40 -18.29 -13.92
C PHE A 64 17.49 -18.99 -13.07
N PRO A 65 18.77 -18.58 -13.18
CA PRO A 65 19.87 -19.18 -12.42
C PRO A 65 19.69 -19.13 -10.89
N TRP A 66 18.88 -18.18 -10.39
CA TRP A 66 18.59 -18.01 -8.97
C TRP A 66 17.30 -18.68 -8.51
N SER A 67 16.49 -19.28 -9.39
CA SER A 67 15.15 -19.78 -9.04
C SER A 67 15.16 -20.81 -7.91
N GLN A 68 16.10 -21.77 -7.94
CA GLN A 68 16.22 -22.78 -6.89
C GLN A 68 16.63 -22.17 -5.53
N GLU A 69 17.60 -21.26 -5.54
CA GLU A 69 18.04 -20.58 -4.31
C GLU A 69 16.95 -19.63 -3.79
N ALA A 70 16.20 -18.97 -4.68
CA ALA A 70 15.06 -18.12 -4.31
C ALA A 70 14.00 -18.91 -3.54
N GLN A 71 13.64 -20.10 -4.02
CA GLN A 71 12.70 -20.99 -3.34
C GLN A 71 13.27 -21.48 -2.00
N SER A 72 14.55 -21.87 -1.97
CA SER A 72 15.24 -22.29 -0.74
C SER A 72 15.25 -21.19 0.33
N VAL A 73 15.56 -19.94 -0.05
CA VAL A 73 15.55 -18.78 0.86
C VAL A 73 14.13 -18.45 1.32
N LEU A 74 13.14 -18.54 0.43
CA LEU A 74 11.73 -18.34 0.76
C LEU A 74 11.28 -19.29 1.89
N GLU A 75 11.59 -20.58 1.77
CA GLU A 75 11.21 -21.61 2.73
C GLU A 75 12.05 -21.54 4.02
N ARG A 76 13.38 -21.48 3.88
CA ARG A 76 14.28 -21.57 5.04
C ARG A 76 14.32 -20.30 5.87
N VAL A 77 14.37 -19.14 5.23
CA VAL A 77 14.52 -17.85 5.92
C VAL A 77 13.15 -17.27 6.18
N PHE A 78 12.35 -17.02 5.14
CA PHE A 78 11.06 -16.35 5.30
C PHE A 78 9.93 -17.26 5.81
N LYS A 79 10.15 -18.58 5.89
CA LYS A 79 9.17 -19.57 6.36
C LYS A 79 7.88 -19.57 5.52
N LEU A 80 8.01 -19.27 4.23
CA LEU A 80 6.91 -19.25 3.26
C LEU A 80 7.09 -20.41 2.26
N GLN A 81 6.00 -21.06 1.88
CA GLN A 81 6.05 -22.19 0.93
C GLN A 81 5.89 -21.76 -0.53
N VAL A 82 5.09 -20.72 -0.78
CA VAL A 82 4.70 -20.32 -2.14
C VAL A 82 4.73 -18.80 -2.27
N PHE A 83 5.23 -18.32 -3.41
CA PHE A 83 5.13 -16.92 -3.81
C PHE A 83 3.67 -16.53 -4.04
N ARG A 84 3.27 -15.37 -3.50
CA ARG A 84 1.99 -14.75 -3.86
C ARG A 84 2.07 -14.26 -5.32
N PRO A 85 0.91 -14.07 -5.99
CA PRO A 85 0.89 -13.61 -7.38
C PRO A 85 1.77 -12.38 -7.61
N LEU A 86 2.49 -12.37 -8.74
CA LEU A 86 3.46 -11.35 -9.17
C LEU A 86 4.74 -11.24 -8.35
N GLN A 87 4.84 -11.81 -7.14
CA GLN A 87 6.07 -11.70 -6.35
C GLN A 87 7.25 -12.33 -7.09
N LYS A 88 7.05 -13.51 -7.68
CA LYS A 88 8.08 -14.22 -8.44
C LYS A 88 8.52 -13.39 -9.65
N ALA A 89 7.58 -12.91 -10.46
CA ALA A 89 7.91 -12.08 -11.61
C ALA A 89 8.68 -10.81 -11.24
N VAL A 90 8.25 -10.09 -10.20
CA VAL A 90 8.93 -8.88 -9.73
C VAL A 90 10.35 -9.18 -9.24
N ILE A 91 10.52 -10.27 -8.50
CA ILE A 91 11.83 -10.73 -8.00
C ILE A 91 12.74 -11.08 -9.17
N ASN A 92 12.26 -11.85 -10.15
CA ASN A 92 13.04 -12.24 -11.32
C ASN A 92 13.47 -11.03 -12.14
N ALA A 93 12.57 -10.07 -12.39
CA ALA A 93 12.89 -8.83 -13.09
C ALA A 93 13.95 -8.00 -12.34
N ALA A 94 13.80 -7.82 -11.02
CA ALA A 94 14.78 -7.10 -10.21
C ALA A 94 16.14 -7.81 -10.18
N MET A 95 16.16 -9.15 -10.09
CA MET A 95 17.38 -9.97 -10.12
C MET A 95 18.09 -9.92 -11.49
N SER A 96 17.34 -9.76 -12.58
CA SER A 96 17.85 -9.49 -13.92
C SER A 96 18.37 -8.07 -14.15
N LYS A 97 18.37 -7.22 -13.11
CA LYS A 97 18.79 -5.81 -13.15
C LYS A 97 17.88 -4.90 -13.98
N GLU A 98 16.62 -5.29 -14.14
CA GLU A 98 15.62 -4.43 -14.74
C GLU A 98 15.06 -3.44 -13.73
N ASP A 99 14.69 -2.25 -14.23
CA ASP A 99 13.91 -1.29 -13.47
C ASP A 99 12.45 -1.76 -13.42
N VAL A 100 11.86 -1.77 -12.23
CA VAL A 100 10.53 -2.35 -12.02
C VAL A 100 9.65 -1.39 -11.23
N ILE A 101 8.38 -1.25 -11.64
CA ILE A 101 7.34 -0.62 -10.84
C ILE A 101 6.25 -1.66 -10.54
N VAL A 102 6.04 -1.95 -9.27
CA VAL A 102 5.03 -2.91 -8.82
C VAL A 102 3.88 -2.21 -8.10
N ILE A 103 2.66 -2.46 -8.60
CA ILE A 103 1.40 -1.98 -8.05
C ILE A 103 0.68 -3.17 -7.44
N MET A 104 0.82 -3.37 -6.13
CA MET A 104 0.20 -4.46 -5.39
C MET A 104 -0.55 -3.93 -4.19
N ASN A 105 -1.77 -4.41 -3.95
CA ASN A 105 -2.58 -4.01 -2.80
C ASN A 105 -1.83 -4.13 -1.44
N THR A 106 -2.30 -3.40 -0.43
CA THR A 106 -1.74 -3.51 0.93
C THR A 106 -1.88 -4.93 1.48
N GLY A 107 -0.81 -5.47 2.07
CA GLY A 107 -0.76 -6.88 2.45
C GLY A 107 -0.50 -7.84 1.28
N GLY A 108 -0.33 -7.36 0.03
CA GLY A 108 0.04 -8.20 -1.12
C GLY A 108 1.45 -8.80 -1.03
N GLY A 109 2.25 -8.44 -0.01
CA GLY A 109 3.60 -8.98 0.18
C GLY A 109 4.68 -8.21 -0.60
N LYS A 110 4.51 -6.89 -0.80
CA LYS A 110 5.48 -6.02 -1.49
C LYS A 110 6.89 -6.08 -0.89
N SER A 111 7.02 -6.21 0.43
CA SER A 111 8.32 -6.21 1.10
C SER A 111 9.21 -7.36 0.67
N LEU A 112 8.62 -8.55 0.44
CA LEU A 112 9.37 -9.72 -0.01
C LEU A 112 10.08 -9.47 -1.35
N CYS A 113 9.47 -8.64 -2.22
CA CYS A 113 10.00 -8.33 -3.54
C CYS A 113 11.35 -7.59 -3.52
N TYR A 114 11.75 -6.97 -2.41
CA TYR A 114 13.10 -6.41 -2.24
C TYR A 114 13.92 -7.11 -1.15
N GLN A 115 13.27 -7.69 -0.13
CA GLN A 115 13.95 -8.40 0.95
C GLN A 115 14.60 -9.70 0.49
N LEU A 116 13.91 -10.48 -0.36
CA LEU A 116 14.47 -11.74 -0.87
C LEU A 116 15.63 -11.48 -1.84
N PRO A 117 15.53 -10.56 -2.82
CA PRO A 117 16.69 -10.16 -3.65
C PRO A 117 17.89 -9.69 -2.83
N ALA A 118 17.68 -8.95 -1.73
CA ALA A 118 18.77 -8.50 -0.87
C ALA A 118 19.64 -9.67 -0.37
N LEU A 119 19.00 -10.81 -0.03
CA LEU A 119 19.70 -12.02 0.40
C LEU A 119 20.39 -12.74 -0.77
N LEU A 120 19.69 -12.90 -1.90
CA LEU A 120 20.21 -13.60 -3.07
C LEU A 120 21.41 -12.90 -3.70
N MET A 121 21.34 -11.57 -3.84
CA MET A 121 22.42 -10.76 -4.44
C MET A 121 23.64 -10.63 -3.53
N LYS A 122 23.53 -11.07 -2.25
CA LYS A 122 24.58 -10.96 -1.22
C LYS A 122 25.18 -9.56 -1.14
N GLY A 123 24.31 -8.55 -1.11
CA GLY A 123 24.71 -7.15 -1.10
C GLY A 123 23.67 -6.27 -0.44
N LEU A 124 23.93 -4.97 -0.48
CA LEU A 124 23.06 -3.94 0.06
C LEU A 124 21.88 -3.66 -0.87
N THR A 125 20.69 -3.73 -0.30
CA THR A 125 19.48 -3.08 -0.82
C THR A 125 19.21 -1.80 -0.04
N LEU A 126 19.21 -0.66 -0.73
CA LEU A 126 18.78 0.62 -0.17
C LEU A 126 17.26 0.71 -0.28
N VAL A 127 16.56 0.91 0.84
CA VAL A 127 15.11 1.07 0.87
C VAL A 127 14.77 2.51 1.27
N VAL A 128 14.19 3.27 0.35
CA VAL A 128 13.66 4.61 0.62
C VAL A 128 12.20 4.45 1.03
N SER A 129 11.86 4.82 2.26
CA SER A 129 10.48 4.70 2.77
C SER A 129 10.06 5.96 3.53
N PRO A 130 8.80 6.46 3.35
CA PRO A 130 8.35 7.70 3.98
C PRO A 130 7.99 7.57 5.46
N LEU A 131 7.88 6.33 5.98
CA LEU A 131 7.18 6.05 7.24
C LEU A 131 8.06 5.32 8.23
N VAL A 132 8.58 6.05 9.23
CA VAL A 132 9.45 5.49 10.28
C VAL A 132 8.78 4.33 11.03
N SER A 133 7.49 4.43 11.34
CA SER A 133 6.77 3.35 12.03
C SER A 133 6.63 2.08 11.18
N LEU A 134 6.54 2.21 9.86
CA LEU A 134 6.52 1.03 8.98
C LEU A 134 7.91 0.39 8.94
N VAL A 135 8.96 1.20 8.90
CA VAL A 135 10.35 0.73 8.94
C VAL A 135 10.66 0.00 10.25
N GLU A 136 10.20 0.50 11.40
CA GLU A 136 10.38 -0.17 12.70
C GLU A 136 9.76 -1.58 12.71
N ASP A 137 8.54 -1.73 12.18
CA ASP A 137 7.89 -3.04 12.07
C ASP A 137 8.65 -3.98 11.12
N GLN A 138 9.17 -3.47 9.99
CA GLN A 138 9.99 -4.27 9.08
C GLN A 138 11.31 -4.69 9.72
N LEU A 139 11.99 -3.80 10.46
CA LEU A 139 13.24 -4.13 11.16
C LEU A 139 13.02 -5.20 12.23
N ALA A 140 11.94 -5.09 13.02
CA ALA A 140 11.59 -6.09 14.02
C ALA A 140 11.29 -7.47 13.40
N GLN A 141 10.70 -7.51 12.21
CA GLN A 141 10.51 -8.76 11.47
C GLN A 141 11.83 -9.32 10.95
N LEU A 142 12.68 -8.49 10.34
CA LEU A 142 13.98 -8.91 9.82
C LEU A 142 14.93 -9.42 10.91
N ASP A 143 14.92 -8.79 12.08
CA ASP A 143 15.69 -9.22 13.26
C ASP A 143 15.30 -10.63 13.71
N LYS A 144 13.99 -10.93 13.77
CA LYS A 144 13.48 -12.29 14.05
C LYS A 144 13.91 -13.33 13.03
N LEU A 145 14.15 -12.90 11.78
CA LEU A 145 14.67 -13.75 10.71
C LEU A 145 16.20 -13.85 10.70
N GLY A 146 16.90 -13.15 11.61
CA GLY A 146 18.35 -13.09 11.66
C GLY A 146 18.97 -12.31 10.49
N ILE A 147 18.21 -11.41 9.86
CA ILE A 147 18.68 -10.61 8.72
C ILE A 147 19.17 -9.26 9.23
N GLU A 148 20.46 -8.97 9.01
CA GLU A 148 21.04 -7.70 9.43
C GLU A 148 20.54 -6.54 8.56
N ALA A 149 19.75 -5.66 9.19
CA ALA A 149 19.19 -4.46 8.60
C ALA A 149 19.20 -3.30 9.60
N ALA A 150 19.16 -2.07 9.12
CA ALA A 150 19.06 -0.90 9.98
C ALA A 150 18.33 0.27 9.31
N THR A 151 17.99 1.28 10.10
CA THR A 151 17.45 2.55 9.62
C THR A 151 18.40 3.71 9.92
N LEU A 152 18.51 4.64 8.96
CA LEU A 152 19.05 5.98 9.19
C LEU A 152 17.93 7.01 9.14
N ASN A 153 17.66 7.64 10.28
CA ASN A 153 16.68 8.71 10.41
C ASN A 153 17.25 9.89 11.24
N GLN A 154 16.38 10.76 11.74
CA GLN A 154 16.79 11.93 12.54
C GLN A 154 17.18 11.57 13.98
N ASN A 155 16.72 10.41 14.48
CA ASN A 155 16.93 9.95 15.84
C ASN A 155 18.13 8.99 15.99
N SER A 156 18.77 8.60 14.88
CA SER A 156 19.93 7.69 14.89
C SER A 156 21.12 8.31 15.63
N THR A 157 21.74 7.53 16.52
CA THR A 157 22.93 7.93 17.29
C THR A 157 24.19 8.00 16.41
N LYS A 158 25.24 8.70 16.88
CA LYS A 158 26.50 8.82 16.12
C LYS A 158 27.20 7.46 15.95
N GLU A 159 27.07 6.62 16.97
CA GLU A 159 27.61 5.27 17.05
C GLU A 159 26.93 4.37 16.01
N GLU A 160 25.59 4.38 15.95
CA GLU A 160 24.82 3.65 14.95
C GLU A 160 25.14 4.10 13.52
N VAL A 161 25.20 5.42 13.29
CA VAL A 161 25.56 5.97 11.98
C VAL A 161 26.93 5.46 11.55
N THR A 162 27.92 5.49 12.45
CA THR A 162 29.28 5.02 12.15
C THR A 162 29.32 3.52 11.88
N ARG A 163 28.59 2.71 12.65
CA ARG A 163 28.43 1.26 12.43
C ARG A 163 27.87 0.98 11.05
N ILE A 164 26.76 1.61 10.70
CA ILE A 164 26.06 1.44 9.42
C ILE A 164 26.97 1.86 8.27
N GLU A 165 27.62 3.02 8.37
CA GLU A 165 28.52 3.51 7.33
C GLU A 165 29.72 2.61 7.08
N ARG A 166 30.23 1.94 8.11
CA ARG A 166 31.28 0.93 7.93
C ARG A 166 30.73 -0.30 7.22
N ALA A 167 29.58 -0.81 7.67
CA ALA A 167 28.94 -1.98 7.12
C ALA A 167 28.60 -1.83 5.63
N ILE A 168 28.01 -0.71 5.21
CA ILE A 168 27.62 -0.50 3.81
C ILE A 168 28.80 -0.30 2.85
N THR A 169 30.00 0.02 3.37
CA THR A 169 31.21 0.16 2.54
C THR A 169 32.10 -1.08 2.56
N ASP A 170 31.75 -2.10 3.34
CA ASP A 170 32.47 -3.36 3.40
C ASP A 170 31.78 -4.41 2.53
N LYS A 171 32.45 -4.82 1.45
CA LYS A 171 31.94 -5.83 0.50
C LYS A 171 31.64 -7.18 1.18
N ASN A 172 32.32 -7.49 2.27
CA ASN A 172 32.16 -8.75 3.00
C ASN A 172 31.13 -8.65 4.14
N SER A 173 30.45 -7.51 4.28
CA SER A 173 29.47 -7.31 5.34
C SER A 173 28.29 -8.27 5.23
N SER A 174 27.81 -8.74 6.37
CA SER A 174 26.53 -9.45 6.52
C SER A 174 25.30 -8.56 6.35
N PHE A 175 25.49 -7.24 6.30
CA PHE A 175 24.41 -6.25 6.19
C PHE A 175 23.66 -6.38 4.85
N ARG A 176 22.32 -6.31 4.87
CA ARG A 176 21.49 -6.57 3.67
C ARG A 176 20.55 -5.42 3.33
N LEU A 177 19.93 -4.77 4.31
CA LEU A 177 18.95 -3.71 4.06
C LEU A 177 19.23 -2.44 4.85
N LEU A 178 19.33 -1.31 4.15
CA LEU A 178 19.39 0.02 4.76
C LEU A 178 18.09 0.78 4.45
N TYR A 179 17.29 1.05 5.47
CA TYR A 179 16.12 1.91 5.36
C TYR A 179 16.48 3.37 5.61
N VAL A 180 16.11 4.26 4.70
CA VAL A 180 16.39 5.71 4.79
C VAL A 180 15.14 6.49 4.45
N THR A 181 14.90 7.59 5.15
CA THR A 181 13.82 8.50 4.77
C THR A 181 14.27 9.41 3.61
N PRO A 182 13.36 9.81 2.70
CA PRO A 182 13.71 10.69 1.58
C PRO A 182 14.41 11.99 2.04
N GLU A 183 13.96 12.57 3.14
CA GLU A 183 14.52 13.81 3.70
C GLU A 183 15.97 13.62 4.14
N LYS A 184 16.30 12.46 4.73
CA LYS A 184 17.65 12.14 5.18
C LYS A 184 18.57 11.91 3.98
N LEU A 185 18.10 11.20 2.97
CA LEU A 185 18.84 10.94 1.74
C LEU A 185 19.13 12.23 0.97
N ALA A 186 18.14 13.11 0.85
CA ALA A 186 18.27 14.41 0.17
C ALA A 186 19.23 15.37 0.88
N LYS A 187 19.25 15.38 2.22
CA LYS A 187 20.04 16.34 3.01
C LYS A 187 21.46 15.84 3.32
N SER A 188 21.71 14.54 3.27
CA SER A 188 22.98 13.97 3.73
C SER A 188 23.94 13.62 2.60
N LYS A 189 24.82 14.56 2.25
CA LYS A 189 25.97 14.29 1.35
C LYS A 189 26.84 13.13 1.85
N ARG A 190 26.98 12.99 3.17
CA ARG A 190 27.76 11.91 3.79
C ARG A 190 27.21 10.53 3.44
N ILE A 191 25.89 10.34 3.51
CA ILE A 191 25.25 9.06 3.15
C ILE A 191 25.39 8.81 1.64
N MET A 192 25.16 9.81 0.79
CA MET A 192 25.34 9.68 -0.66
C MET A 192 26.75 9.21 -1.02
N ASN A 193 27.79 9.84 -0.46
CA ASN A 193 29.18 9.44 -0.69
C ASN A 193 29.49 8.00 -0.20
N LYS A 194 28.81 7.54 0.86
CA LYS A 194 28.97 6.17 1.36
C LYS A 194 28.27 5.14 0.48
N LEU A 195 27.12 5.50 -0.10
CA LEU A 195 26.42 4.67 -1.09
C LEU A 195 27.20 4.59 -2.40
N GLU A 196 27.86 5.67 -2.83
CA GLU A 196 28.77 5.64 -3.99
C GLU A 196 29.91 4.65 -3.74
N LYS A 197 30.58 4.76 -2.59
CA LYS A 197 31.63 3.78 -2.22
C LYS A 197 31.09 2.36 -2.14
N SER A 198 29.85 2.18 -1.68
CA SER A 198 29.17 0.88 -1.66
C SER A 198 28.98 0.33 -3.08
N LEU A 199 28.63 1.18 -4.05
CA LEU A 199 28.55 0.82 -5.45
C LEU A 199 29.93 0.49 -6.03
N ASP A 200 30.96 1.28 -5.73
CA ASP A 200 32.33 1.09 -6.24
C ASP A 200 32.90 -0.28 -5.84
N VAL A 201 32.65 -0.72 -4.60
CA VAL A 201 33.05 -2.06 -4.12
C VAL A 201 32.10 -3.17 -4.59
N GLY A 202 31.05 -2.81 -5.35
CA GLY A 202 30.05 -3.72 -5.89
C GLY A 202 29.09 -4.27 -4.84
N PHE A 203 28.92 -3.60 -3.70
CA PHE A 203 28.04 -4.02 -2.60
C PHE A 203 26.63 -3.47 -2.73
N LEU A 204 26.41 -2.26 -3.25
CA LEU A 204 25.07 -1.75 -3.56
C LEU A 204 24.50 -2.48 -4.78
N LYS A 205 23.37 -3.19 -4.61
CA LYS A 205 22.80 -4.08 -5.64
C LYS A 205 21.39 -3.71 -6.10
N LEU A 206 20.60 -3.06 -5.24
CA LEU A 206 19.21 -2.72 -5.52
C LEU A 206 18.80 -1.46 -4.77
N ILE A 207 17.99 -0.62 -5.40
CA ILE A 207 17.33 0.52 -4.74
C ILE A 207 15.82 0.27 -4.77
N ALA A 208 15.21 0.08 -3.61
CA ALA A 208 13.76 -0.02 -3.46
C ALA A 208 13.19 1.32 -3.01
N ILE A 209 12.13 1.80 -3.68
CA ILE A 209 11.40 3.01 -3.30
C ILE A 209 9.98 2.60 -2.90
N ASP A 210 9.72 2.56 -1.60
CA ASP A 210 8.39 2.28 -1.06
C ASP A 210 7.49 3.52 -1.16
N GLU A 211 6.20 3.29 -1.38
CA GLU A 211 5.22 4.34 -1.71
C GLU A 211 5.69 5.26 -2.84
N VAL A 212 6.21 4.69 -3.94
CA VAL A 212 6.77 5.43 -5.08
C VAL A 212 5.80 6.47 -5.68
N HIS A 213 4.49 6.28 -5.48
CA HIS A 213 3.48 7.24 -5.89
C HIS A 213 3.63 8.63 -5.24
N CYS A 214 4.35 8.74 -4.11
CA CYS A 214 4.66 10.00 -3.43
C CYS A 214 5.53 10.94 -4.26
N CYS A 215 6.22 10.46 -5.30
CA CYS A 215 6.91 11.32 -6.25
C CYS A 215 5.92 12.23 -7.00
N SER A 216 4.75 11.69 -7.37
CA SER A 216 3.80 12.35 -8.27
C SER A 216 3.00 13.45 -7.60
N GLN A 217 2.95 14.62 -8.23
CA GLN A 217 2.06 15.72 -7.82
C GLN A 217 0.58 15.38 -8.04
N TRP A 218 0.31 14.43 -8.95
CA TRP A 218 -1.01 13.86 -9.18
C TRP A 218 -1.33 12.73 -8.19
N GLY A 219 -0.34 12.31 -7.41
CA GLY A 219 -0.51 11.42 -6.27
C GLY A 219 -1.24 12.14 -5.13
N HIS A 220 -2.05 11.39 -4.41
CA HIS A 220 -2.81 11.93 -3.28
C HIS A 220 -1.96 12.19 -2.01
N ASP A 221 -0.70 11.74 -2.01
CA ASP A 221 0.28 11.91 -0.93
C ASP A 221 1.63 12.41 -1.50
N PHE A 222 1.58 13.45 -2.33
CA PHE A 222 2.79 14.06 -2.88
C PHE A 222 3.73 14.53 -1.76
N ARG A 223 5.01 14.15 -1.85
CA ARG A 223 6.05 14.57 -0.92
C ARG A 223 7.19 15.23 -1.67
N LYS A 224 7.45 16.51 -1.36
CA LYS A 224 8.50 17.29 -2.03
C LYS A 224 9.87 16.60 -1.98
N ASP A 225 10.23 15.95 -0.88
CA ASP A 225 11.52 15.27 -0.74
C ASP A 225 11.70 14.06 -1.68
N TYR A 226 10.62 13.49 -2.23
CA TYR A 226 10.72 12.44 -3.26
C TYR A 226 11.20 12.98 -4.62
N SER A 227 11.04 14.28 -4.90
CA SER A 227 11.55 14.88 -6.15
C SER A 227 13.07 14.77 -6.28
N PHE A 228 13.79 14.68 -5.15
CA PHE A 228 15.25 14.49 -5.13
C PHE A 228 15.68 13.11 -5.64
N LEU A 229 14.78 12.11 -5.61
CA LEU A 229 15.13 10.73 -5.98
C LEU A 229 15.50 10.56 -7.46
N ASN A 230 15.21 11.58 -8.30
CA ASN A 230 15.69 11.63 -9.69
C ASN A 230 17.22 11.52 -9.82
N VAL A 231 17.97 11.82 -8.75
CA VAL A 231 19.43 11.73 -8.74
C VAL A 231 19.90 10.27 -8.68
N LEU A 232 19.10 9.38 -8.11
CA LEU A 232 19.51 8.00 -7.82
C LEU A 232 19.88 7.25 -9.09
N LYS A 233 19.06 7.35 -10.14
CA LYS A 233 19.33 6.68 -11.41
C LYS A 233 20.58 7.22 -12.11
N ARG A 234 20.84 8.53 -11.99
CA ARG A 234 22.02 9.18 -12.58
C ARG A 234 23.31 8.82 -11.85
N GLN A 235 23.25 8.75 -10.51
CA GLN A 235 24.40 8.56 -9.64
C GLN A 235 24.77 7.08 -9.48
N PHE A 236 23.78 6.20 -9.36
CA PHE A 236 23.97 4.76 -9.16
C PHE A 236 23.72 3.97 -10.44
N LYS A 237 24.50 4.27 -11.49
CA LYS A 237 24.36 3.61 -12.79
C LYS A 237 24.56 2.10 -12.68
N GLY A 238 23.69 1.34 -13.35
CA GLY A 238 23.72 -0.13 -13.34
C GLY A 238 23.09 -0.78 -12.10
N VAL A 239 22.61 0.01 -11.13
CA VAL A 239 21.78 -0.49 -10.03
C VAL A 239 20.30 -0.37 -10.44
N PRO A 240 19.52 -1.47 -10.42
CA PRO A 240 18.08 -1.43 -10.70
C PRO A 240 17.33 -0.65 -9.61
N ILE A 241 16.26 0.03 -10.03
CA ILE A 241 15.30 0.67 -9.14
C ILE A 241 13.99 -0.14 -9.14
N LEU A 242 13.54 -0.51 -7.95
CA LEU A 242 12.24 -1.15 -7.71
C LEU A 242 11.30 -0.16 -7.01
N GLY A 243 10.35 0.41 -7.75
CA GLY A 243 9.29 1.26 -7.20
C GLY A 243 8.11 0.42 -6.73
N LEU A 244 7.66 0.59 -5.48
CA LEU A 244 6.56 -0.16 -4.90
C LEU A 244 5.42 0.79 -4.51
N THR A 245 4.18 0.44 -4.86
CA THR A 245 3.00 1.18 -4.40
C THR A 245 1.77 0.28 -4.29
N ALA A 246 0.82 0.65 -3.43
CA ALA A 246 -0.49 0.01 -3.40
C ALA A 246 -1.46 0.56 -4.44
N THR A 247 -1.28 1.81 -4.85
CA THR A 247 -2.20 2.52 -5.72
C THR A 247 -1.42 3.44 -6.64
N ALA A 248 -1.62 3.30 -7.94
CA ALA A 248 -1.20 4.27 -8.93
C ALA A 248 -2.18 4.26 -10.09
N THR A 249 -2.70 5.43 -10.45
CA THR A 249 -3.39 5.63 -11.74
C THR A 249 -2.34 5.66 -12.85
N GLN A 250 -2.76 5.51 -14.10
CA GLN A 250 -1.82 5.60 -15.24
C GLN A 250 -1.06 6.93 -15.23
N LYS A 251 -1.76 8.04 -14.98
CA LYS A 251 -1.14 9.36 -14.87
C LYS A 251 -0.07 9.47 -13.78
N VAL A 252 -0.31 8.84 -12.62
CA VAL A 252 0.69 8.80 -11.53
C VAL A 252 1.88 7.94 -11.93
N LEU A 253 1.65 6.83 -12.62
CA LEU A 253 2.70 5.94 -13.10
C LEU A 253 3.62 6.64 -14.12
N ASP A 254 3.04 7.32 -15.11
CA ASP A 254 3.79 8.04 -16.14
C ASP A 254 4.68 9.15 -15.52
N ASP A 255 4.12 9.91 -14.58
CA ASP A 255 4.84 10.95 -13.83
C ASP A 255 5.97 10.37 -12.97
N VAL A 256 5.74 9.23 -12.31
CA VAL A 256 6.78 8.50 -11.57
C VAL A 256 7.92 8.06 -12.50
N LYS A 257 7.59 7.48 -13.66
CA LYS A 257 8.60 7.03 -14.63
C LYS A 257 9.43 8.21 -15.13
N GLU A 258 8.80 9.35 -15.42
CA GLU A 258 9.48 10.58 -15.83
C GLU A 258 10.44 11.10 -14.75
N MET A 259 9.95 11.29 -13.52
CA MET A 259 10.77 11.84 -12.45
C MET A 259 11.95 10.95 -12.06
N LEU A 260 11.76 9.63 -12.03
CA LEU A 260 12.83 8.70 -11.66
C LEU A 260 13.74 8.34 -12.84
N GLY A 261 13.41 8.75 -14.06
CA GLY A 261 14.14 8.38 -15.27
C GLY A 261 14.02 6.89 -15.61
N MET A 262 12.85 6.30 -15.37
CA MET A 262 12.55 4.86 -15.49
C MET A 262 11.60 4.56 -16.67
N GLN A 263 11.83 5.17 -17.83
CA GLN A 263 10.88 5.09 -18.95
C GLN A 263 10.73 3.67 -19.51
N SER A 264 11.80 2.90 -19.52
CA SER A 264 11.82 1.49 -19.94
C SER A 264 11.49 0.51 -18.80
N SER A 265 10.98 0.98 -17.66
CA SER A 265 10.66 0.10 -16.53
C SER A 265 9.51 -0.86 -16.84
N ILE A 266 9.68 -2.09 -16.36
CA ILE A 266 8.65 -3.12 -16.37
C ILE A 266 7.63 -2.79 -15.30
N VAL A 267 6.34 -2.86 -15.65
CA VAL A 267 5.25 -2.56 -14.72
C VAL A 267 4.52 -3.86 -14.41
N PHE A 268 4.33 -4.15 -13.12
CA PHE A 268 3.50 -5.26 -12.67
C PHE A 268 2.31 -4.70 -11.91
N ARG A 269 1.09 -5.05 -12.32
CA ARG A 269 -0.13 -4.61 -11.64
C ARG A 269 -0.96 -5.79 -11.16
N ALA A 270 -1.10 -5.90 -9.84
CA ALA A 270 -2.04 -6.86 -9.26
C ALA A 270 -3.47 -6.35 -9.43
N GLY A 271 -4.41 -7.29 -9.62
CA GLY A 271 -5.83 -6.98 -9.57
C GLY A 271 -6.22 -6.30 -8.25
N PHE A 272 -7.11 -5.31 -8.34
CA PHE A 272 -7.65 -4.60 -7.17
C PHE A 272 -8.64 -5.46 -6.36
N ASN A 273 -9.12 -6.57 -6.94
CA ASN A 273 -10.11 -7.41 -6.31
C ASN A 273 -9.54 -8.09 -5.06
N ARG A 274 -10.28 -8.00 -3.96
CA ARG A 274 -10.01 -8.70 -2.71
C ARG A 274 -11.22 -9.60 -2.43
N PRO A 275 -11.23 -10.86 -2.89
CA PRO A 275 -12.39 -11.73 -2.75
C PRO A 275 -12.74 -11.99 -1.27
N ASN A 276 -11.80 -11.74 -0.36
CA ASN A 276 -12.00 -11.83 1.08
C ASN A 276 -12.62 -10.57 1.73
N LEU A 277 -12.88 -9.50 0.97
CA LEU A 277 -13.54 -8.28 1.47
C LEU A 277 -15.01 -8.25 1.03
N LYS A 278 -15.91 -8.11 2.02
CA LYS A 278 -17.35 -7.87 1.79
C LYS A 278 -17.63 -6.37 1.90
N TYR A 279 -18.17 -5.79 0.84
CA TYR A 279 -18.61 -4.39 0.82
C TYR A 279 -20.10 -4.30 1.15
N GLU A 280 -20.46 -3.47 2.12
CA GLU A 280 -21.84 -3.23 2.54
C GLU A 280 -22.02 -1.72 2.76
N VAL A 281 -23.13 -1.16 2.27
CA VAL A 281 -23.50 0.25 2.48
C VAL A 281 -24.75 0.26 3.36
N ILE A 282 -24.63 0.83 4.55
CA ILE A 282 -25.70 0.92 5.53
C ILE A 282 -26.15 2.38 5.64
N HIS A 283 -27.47 2.61 5.70
CA HIS A 283 -28.02 3.94 5.89
C HIS A 283 -27.60 4.50 7.26
N ARG A 284 -27.03 5.70 7.30
CA ARG A 284 -26.63 6.35 8.54
C ARG A 284 -27.81 7.16 9.10
N PRO A 285 -28.33 6.85 10.30
CA PRO A 285 -29.38 7.66 10.93
C PRO A 285 -28.88 9.07 11.27
N SER A 286 -29.81 10.03 11.34
CA SER A 286 -29.55 11.44 11.64
C SER A 286 -29.06 11.69 13.07
N SER A 287 -29.30 10.75 13.98
CA SER A 287 -28.95 10.78 15.39
C SER A 287 -27.66 10.02 15.70
N ASP A 288 -27.25 10.04 16.97
CA ASP A 288 -26.11 9.27 17.48
C ASP A 288 -26.26 7.77 17.14
N ASN A 289 -25.24 7.18 16.53
CA ASN A 289 -25.27 5.82 15.99
C ASN A 289 -24.33 4.85 16.74
N ALA A 290 -23.87 5.24 17.95
CA ALA A 290 -22.95 4.43 18.74
C ALA A 290 -23.54 3.06 19.13
N GLU A 291 -24.82 2.99 19.48
CA GLU A 291 -25.50 1.74 19.88
C GLU A 291 -25.59 0.74 18.71
N GLU A 292 -25.97 1.22 17.52
CA GLU A 292 -26.03 0.40 16.30
C GLU A 292 -24.65 -0.14 15.92
N ILE A 293 -23.60 0.67 16.04
CA ILE A 293 -22.21 0.21 15.84
C ILE A 293 -21.85 -0.89 16.84
N VAL A 294 -22.23 -0.73 18.11
CA VAL A 294 -21.96 -1.74 19.15
C VAL A 294 -22.69 -3.04 18.85
N GLU A 295 -23.95 -2.96 18.42
CA GLU A 295 -24.75 -4.12 18.05
C GLU A 295 -24.13 -4.87 16.87
N ILE A 296 -23.75 -4.15 15.80
CA ILE A 296 -23.05 -4.74 14.64
C ILE A 296 -21.78 -5.45 15.08
N ILE A 297 -20.95 -4.81 15.92
CA ILE A 297 -19.68 -5.39 16.38
C ILE A 297 -19.94 -6.61 17.28
N LYS A 298 -20.86 -6.53 18.24
CA LYS A 298 -21.15 -7.63 19.16
C LYS A 298 -21.78 -8.84 18.45
N ASN A 299 -22.62 -8.61 17.43
CA ASN A 299 -23.33 -9.68 16.74
C ASN A 299 -22.51 -10.28 15.60
N ARG A 300 -21.90 -9.45 14.74
CA ARG A 300 -21.21 -9.92 13.52
C ARG A 300 -19.70 -10.12 13.71
N PHE A 301 -19.09 -9.39 14.65
CA PHE A 301 -17.64 -9.32 14.82
C PHE A 301 -17.20 -9.57 16.26
N HIS A 302 -17.94 -10.41 16.99
CA HIS A 302 -17.67 -10.73 18.39
C HIS A 302 -16.22 -11.21 18.56
N LYS A 303 -15.48 -10.59 19.51
CA LYS A 303 -14.07 -10.88 19.78
C LYS A 303 -13.15 -10.81 18.54
N LYS A 304 -13.53 -10.05 17.51
CA LYS A 304 -12.65 -9.72 16.38
C LYS A 304 -12.16 -8.29 16.50
N SER A 305 -11.02 -8.03 15.87
CA SER A 305 -10.47 -6.68 15.79
C SER A 305 -11.01 -5.91 14.58
N GLY A 306 -11.06 -4.57 14.68
CA GLY A 306 -11.60 -3.72 13.64
C GLY A 306 -11.10 -2.27 13.71
N ILE A 307 -11.34 -1.52 12.63
CA ILE A 307 -11.00 -0.11 12.52
C ILE A 307 -12.26 0.68 12.14
N ILE A 308 -12.50 1.79 12.83
CA ILE A 308 -13.57 2.74 12.51
C ILE A 308 -12.94 4.05 12.05
N TYR A 309 -13.28 4.51 10.85
CA TYR A 309 -12.83 5.82 10.36
C TYR A 309 -13.91 6.88 10.63
N CYS A 310 -13.56 7.94 11.36
CA CYS A 310 -14.39 9.12 11.60
C CYS A 310 -13.88 10.33 10.82
N PHE A 311 -14.68 11.38 10.63
CA PHE A 311 -14.25 12.53 9.85
C PHE A 311 -13.21 13.40 10.57
N SER A 312 -13.49 13.75 11.84
CA SER A 312 -12.67 14.65 12.65
C SER A 312 -11.96 13.95 13.82
N ARG A 313 -10.94 14.62 14.40
CA ARG A 313 -10.29 14.15 15.64
C ARG A 313 -11.28 14.07 16.80
N LYS A 314 -12.11 15.12 16.92
CA LYS A 314 -13.14 15.22 17.95
C LYS A 314 -14.12 14.05 17.84
N ASP A 315 -14.54 13.71 16.62
CA ASP A 315 -15.44 12.58 16.37
C ASP A 315 -14.81 11.25 16.81
N CYS A 316 -13.49 11.08 16.63
CA CYS A 316 -12.79 9.88 17.07
C CYS A 316 -12.80 9.76 18.60
N GLU A 317 -12.49 10.85 19.29
CA GLU A 317 -12.45 10.90 20.75
C GLU A 317 -13.83 10.68 21.36
N GLU A 318 -14.86 11.34 20.82
CA GLU A 318 -16.24 11.22 21.25
C GLU A 318 -16.79 9.80 21.00
N LEU A 319 -16.59 9.25 19.81
CA LEU A 319 -17.06 7.90 19.49
C LEU A 319 -16.34 6.86 20.37
N ALA A 320 -15.03 6.99 20.58
CA ALA A 320 -14.29 6.06 21.45
C ALA A 320 -14.81 6.07 22.89
N LYS A 321 -15.13 7.26 23.43
CA LYS A 321 -15.75 7.39 24.76
C LYS A 321 -17.10 6.68 24.82
N LYS A 322 -17.97 6.90 23.83
CA LYS A 322 -19.30 6.26 23.77
C LYS A 322 -19.21 4.75 23.65
N LEU A 323 -18.39 4.23 22.74
CA LEU A 323 -18.22 2.79 22.55
C LEU A 323 -17.66 2.12 23.81
N LYS A 324 -16.73 2.78 24.52
CA LYS A 324 -16.25 2.31 25.84
C LYS A 324 -17.36 2.26 26.88
N ALA A 325 -18.19 3.30 26.97
CA ALA A 325 -19.32 3.35 27.89
C ALA A 325 -20.32 2.22 27.63
N LEU A 326 -20.47 1.79 26.36
CA LEU A 326 -21.33 0.68 25.93
C LEU A 326 -20.65 -0.70 26.00
N GLY A 327 -19.48 -0.78 26.63
CA GLY A 327 -18.77 -2.02 26.95
C GLY A 327 -17.88 -2.58 25.84
N LEU A 328 -17.51 -1.78 24.82
CA LEU A 328 -16.49 -2.17 23.83
C LEU A 328 -15.10 -1.68 24.22
N SER A 329 -14.08 -2.51 23.95
CA SER A 329 -12.68 -2.10 24.02
C SER A 329 -12.30 -1.27 22.79
N ALA A 330 -12.65 0.02 22.82
CA ALA A 330 -12.46 0.96 21.71
C ALA A 330 -11.49 2.08 22.07
N TYR A 331 -10.48 2.35 21.24
CA TYR A 331 -9.49 3.40 21.48
C TYR A 331 -9.45 4.39 20.30
N HIS A 332 -9.32 5.69 20.58
CA HIS A 332 -9.10 6.68 19.53
C HIS A 332 -7.61 6.79 19.20
N TYR A 333 -7.31 7.11 17.94
CA TYR A 333 -5.95 7.32 17.46
C TYR A 333 -5.89 8.54 16.53
N HIS A 334 -5.04 9.52 16.85
CA HIS A 334 -4.73 10.63 15.96
C HIS A 334 -3.35 11.22 16.23
N ALA A 335 -2.85 12.05 15.30
CA ALA A 335 -1.49 12.59 15.31
C ALA A 335 -1.12 13.33 16.61
N TYR A 336 -2.09 14.00 17.25
CA TYR A 336 -1.92 14.83 18.45
C TYR A 336 -1.87 14.05 19.78
N LEU A 337 -2.03 12.72 19.75
CA LEU A 337 -1.80 11.91 20.94
C LEU A 337 -0.31 11.90 21.30
N GLU A 338 -0.02 11.90 22.59
CA GLU A 338 1.34 11.72 23.11
C GLU A 338 1.98 10.44 22.56
N PRO A 339 3.28 10.45 22.22
CA PRO A 339 3.97 9.28 21.65
C PRO A 339 3.74 7.98 22.43
N ALA A 340 3.88 8.01 23.76
CA ALA A 340 3.68 6.84 24.62
C ALA A 340 2.24 6.30 24.56
N LYS A 341 1.24 7.20 24.54
CA LYS A 341 -0.17 6.81 24.38
C LYS A 341 -0.45 6.21 23.00
N ARG A 342 0.16 6.73 21.94
CA ARG A 342 0.04 6.17 20.59
C ARG A 342 0.61 4.76 20.51
N SER A 343 1.79 4.51 21.08
CA SER A 343 2.38 3.16 21.14
C SER A 343 1.50 2.21 21.94
N LYS A 344 1.00 2.64 23.10
CA LYS A 344 0.11 1.81 23.93
C LYS A 344 -1.20 1.47 23.24
N VAL A 345 -1.80 2.41 22.49
CA VAL A 345 -2.96 2.13 21.65
C VAL A 345 -2.58 1.16 20.53
N HIS A 346 -1.43 1.35 19.89
CA HIS A 346 -0.95 0.43 18.85
C HIS A 346 -0.78 -1.03 19.33
N GLU A 347 -0.41 -1.24 20.59
CA GLU A 347 -0.13 -2.56 21.17
C GLU A 347 -1.37 -3.30 21.71
N ASN A 348 -2.38 -2.58 22.19
CA ASN A 348 -3.47 -3.17 23.01
C ASN A 348 -4.83 -3.36 22.29
N CYS A 349 -4.89 -3.34 20.96
CA CYS A 349 -6.15 -3.02 20.28
C CYS A 349 -7.02 -4.18 19.78
N PHE A 350 -8.31 -4.11 20.16
CA PHE A 350 -9.45 -4.75 19.49
C PHE A 350 -10.14 -3.78 18.51
N VAL A 351 -10.56 -2.57 18.92
CA VAL A 351 -11.17 -1.58 17.99
C VAL A 351 -10.43 -0.24 18.03
N VAL A 352 -9.98 0.25 16.87
CA VAL A 352 -9.25 1.53 16.77
C VAL A 352 -10.01 2.54 15.91
N ILE A 353 -10.14 3.77 16.40
CA ILE A 353 -10.92 4.84 15.76
C ILE A 353 -10.01 5.94 15.21
N PHE A 354 -10.13 6.26 13.92
CA PHE A 354 -9.19 7.08 13.17
C PHE A 354 -9.84 8.25 12.41
N PRO A 355 -9.22 9.45 12.35
CA PRO A 355 -9.75 10.55 11.55
C PRO A 355 -9.37 10.41 10.06
N ILE A 356 -10.35 10.40 9.16
CA ILE A 356 -10.22 10.26 7.69
C ILE A 356 -9.19 11.23 7.12
N ARG A 357 -9.13 12.47 7.63
CA ARG A 357 -8.21 13.51 7.14
C ARG A 357 -6.73 13.33 7.50
N ASN A 358 -6.35 12.31 8.27
CA ASN A 358 -4.94 12.06 8.67
C ASN A 358 -4.58 10.57 8.86
N ALA A 359 -5.46 9.63 8.53
CA ALA A 359 -5.32 8.24 8.95
C ALA A 359 -4.48 7.34 8.03
N ARG A 360 -4.23 7.71 6.77
CA ARG A 360 -3.66 6.78 5.78
C ARG A 360 -2.26 6.27 6.15
N HIS A 361 -1.41 7.10 6.74
CA HIS A 361 0.01 6.79 6.93
C HIS A 361 0.32 5.87 8.11
N LYS A 362 -0.51 5.82 9.16
CA LYS A 362 -0.30 4.96 10.33
C LYS A 362 -1.32 3.82 10.45
N CYS A 363 -2.47 3.91 9.77
CA CYS A 363 -3.39 2.78 9.66
C CYS A 363 -2.76 1.58 8.95
N LYS A 364 -1.81 1.76 8.02
CA LYS A 364 -1.18 0.66 7.28
C LYS A 364 -0.45 -0.32 8.22
N SER A 365 0.37 0.17 9.13
CA SER A 365 1.09 -0.65 10.13
C SER A 365 0.14 -1.37 11.09
N ILE A 366 -0.93 -0.68 11.55
CA ILE A 366 -1.97 -1.29 12.39
C ILE A 366 -2.75 -2.36 11.61
N LEU A 367 -3.12 -2.09 10.35
CA LEU A 367 -3.81 -3.05 9.48
C LEU A 367 -2.95 -4.29 9.23
N GLU A 368 -1.65 -4.12 8.96
CA GLU A 368 -0.72 -5.25 8.78
C GLU A 368 -0.56 -6.07 10.07
N LYS A 369 -0.56 -5.42 11.25
CA LYS A 369 -0.59 -6.14 12.54
C LYS A 369 -1.90 -6.86 12.83
N LEU A 370 -3.04 -6.22 12.54
CA LEU A 370 -4.35 -6.85 12.70
C LEU A 370 -4.54 -8.06 11.76
N VAL A 371 -4.02 -7.97 10.52
CA VAL A 371 -4.02 -9.09 9.57
C VAL A 371 -3.10 -10.22 10.06
N SER A 372 -1.88 -9.92 10.51
CA SER A 372 -0.96 -10.93 11.02
C SER A 372 -1.41 -11.60 12.32
N GLN A 373 -2.08 -10.88 13.23
CA GLN A 373 -2.71 -11.50 14.41
C GLN A 373 -3.89 -12.41 14.04
N SER A 374 -4.64 -12.08 12.99
CA SER A 374 -5.75 -12.94 12.51
C SER A 374 -5.26 -14.23 11.86
N GLU A 375 -4.10 -14.21 11.18
CA GLU A 375 -3.49 -15.40 10.58
C GLU A 375 -2.95 -16.38 11.65
N ILE A 376 -2.45 -15.86 12.79
CA ILE A 376 -1.96 -16.68 13.92
C ILE A 376 -3.13 -17.40 14.63
N CYS A 377 -4.30 -16.78 14.75
CA CYS A 377 -5.49 -17.42 15.33
C CYS A 377 -6.19 -18.41 14.40
N SER A 378 -5.93 -18.40 13.09
CA SER A 378 -6.45 -19.40 12.15
C SER A 378 -5.56 -20.63 11.98
N ALA A 379 -4.35 -20.60 12.56
CA ALA A 379 -3.37 -21.68 12.50
C ALA A 379 -3.17 -22.39 13.87
N ALA A 380 -4.04 -22.12 14.85
CA ALA A 380 -4.03 -22.71 16.19
C ALA A 380 -5.29 -23.52 16.46
#